data_AF-A0A964MBE4-F1
#
_entry.id   AF-A0A964MBE4-F1
#
_cell.length_a   1.000
_cell.length_b   1.000
_cell.length_c   1.000
_cell.angle_alpha   90.00
_cell.angle_beta   90.00
_cell.angle_gamma   90.00
#
_symmetry.space_group_name_H-M   'P 1'
#
loop_
_entity.id
_entity.type
_entity.pdbx_description
1 polymer ?
#
loop_
_entity_poly.entity_id
_entity_poly.type
_entity_poly.pdbx_seq_one_letter_code
_entity_poly.pdbx_strand_id
1 'polypeptide(L)'
;MPMRSRSSWPAAGSAGCAAPRPPPGRSSPPQRSTLSRSGAGADGCPCCGGCCSPRRWRTGNSGDARNHTGCTRSFVRYGCWHIICWAADHRTPSAHSIDRDTALSRTRQAFLIAAGWLAHSLGAGPGLADQVIHIDAGRLSLCGDRGFQLVRLDGGVLQPVTGSPMVPELARNILLPPGCEAAGIEIIPAVPETIRLSAPLLPCPAPATVGAGEPTATGAMDPSIYRSDQPFPGALARLTGQGSMAGYRFASIAISPVQYIPAKNILLYHRSLGIRVKTRRTPPATMPPSGRSQAFRRMAGLIAADPANLARYDDGSTGHAAGPVPLAPHGADDPYEYLIVTSARLAPALAPLARWKTDKGVRARIMLTDSIAAAFPGADPAERLRACIKRERDRSGIGWVLLAGDIDHVPHRVAAGYPGDLYYSDLDGDWNLDGDGTWGEPEDGVDLYPDVFVGRLPVADTVAAGNAVRKIIAYERADSAGYQTKLLFIGADLDAQTPTGQVKDSIQAWHVAAYTGLSVEKLYPSTPTALGRSSVLAALDAGCNLVNFSDHADYYSMGTGLRTGGGQIYPSDAARLANAGRPAVLYTIGCYNGAFD
;
A
#
# COMPACT_ATOMS: atom_id res chain seq x y z
N MET A 1 50.27 -7.23 -12.16
CA MET A 1 50.98 -8.54 -12.12
C MET A 1 52.21 -8.37 -11.24
N PRO A 2 52.64 -9.38 -10.46
CA PRO A 2 52.23 -10.79 -10.45
C PRO A 2 51.28 -11.11 -9.26
N MET A 3 50.15 -11.80 -9.43
CA MET A 3 49.94 -13.26 -9.62
C MET A 3 50.30 -14.12 -8.38
N ARG A 4 49.26 -14.47 -7.61
CA ARG A 4 49.03 -15.68 -6.77
C ARG A 4 47.71 -15.44 -6.02
N SER A 5 46.77 -16.35 -5.83
CA SER A 5 46.44 -17.66 -6.38
C SER A 5 45.06 -18.00 -5.82
N ARG A 6 44.12 -18.41 -6.66
CA ARG A 6 42.77 -18.84 -6.29
C ARG A 6 42.83 -20.07 -5.38
N SER A 7 42.13 -20.05 -4.25
CA SER A 7 41.85 -21.24 -3.45
C SER A 7 40.48 -21.81 -3.82
N SER A 8 40.53 -22.91 -4.55
CA SER A 8 39.46 -23.86 -4.82
C SER A 8 38.97 -24.55 -3.54
N TRP A 9 37.66 -24.64 -3.37
CA TRP A 9 37.01 -25.57 -2.43
C TRP A 9 36.98 -26.99 -3.03
N PRO A 10 37.21 -28.05 -2.24
CA PRO A 10 37.29 -29.40 -2.77
C PRO A 10 35.91 -30.03 -2.93
N ALA A 11 35.73 -30.72 -4.06
CA ALA A 11 34.72 -31.75 -4.26
C ALA A 11 35.12 -33.01 -3.48
N ALA A 12 34.17 -33.61 -2.75
CA ALA A 12 34.25 -34.97 -2.26
C ALA A 12 33.04 -35.74 -2.81
N GLY A 13 33.32 -36.78 -3.60
CA GLY A 13 32.33 -37.64 -4.22
C GLY A 13 31.95 -38.85 -3.35
N SER A 14 30.68 -39.22 -3.49
CA SER A 14 30.10 -40.56 -3.62
C SER A 14 30.43 -41.68 -2.61
N ALA A 15 29.43 -41.98 -1.77
CA ALA A 15 28.88 -43.32 -1.50
C ALA A 15 27.36 -43.10 -1.31
N GLY A 16 26.40 -43.74 -1.98
CA GLY A 16 26.34 -45.10 -2.49
C GLY A 16 25.31 -45.89 -1.66
N CYS A 17 24.01 -45.59 -1.76
CA CYS A 17 22.95 -46.46 -1.23
C CYS A 17 21.67 -46.37 -2.09
N ALA A 18 21.15 -47.56 -2.39
CA ALA A 18 20.23 -47.87 -3.46
C ALA A 18 18.75 -47.62 -3.11
N ALA A 19 17.97 -47.29 -4.14
CA ALA A 19 16.51 -47.29 -4.12
C ALA A 19 15.95 -48.73 -4.16
N PRO A 20 14.87 -49.06 -3.41
CA PRO A 20 14.19 -50.33 -3.56
C PRO A 20 13.21 -50.31 -4.74
N ARG A 21 13.35 -51.32 -5.61
CA ARG A 21 12.38 -51.69 -6.67
C ARG A 21 11.11 -52.33 -6.06
N PRO A 22 9.92 -52.13 -6.64
CA PRO A 22 8.77 -53.01 -6.38
C PRO A 22 8.82 -54.28 -7.26
N PRO A 23 8.27 -55.43 -6.80
CA PRO A 23 8.31 -56.71 -7.51
C PRO A 23 7.21 -56.87 -8.59
N PRO A 24 7.31 -57.91 -9.46
CA PRO A 24 6.62 -57.96 -10.75
C PRO A 24 5.38 -58.87 -10.82
N GLY A 25 4.41 -58.47 -11.66
CA GLY A 25 3.72 -59.26 -12.70
C GLY A 25 2.86 -60.49 -12.37
N ARG A 26 1.63 -60.50 -12.91
CA ARG A 26 0.91 -61.61 -13.59
C ARG A 26 -0.42 -61.07 -14.16
N SER A 27 -0.52 -60.86 -15.48
CA SER A 27 -1.04 -61.77 -16.54
C SER A 27 -2.58 -61.87 -16.64
N SER A 28 -3.09 -61.39 -17.78
CA SER A 28 -4.46 -61.25 -18.33
C SER A 28 -5.15 -62.59 -18.71
N PRO A 29 -6.24 -62.67 -19.53
CA PRO A 29 -7.59 -62.01 -19.64
C PRO A 29 -8.70 -63.12 -19.85
N PRO A 30 -9.72 -63.05 -20.76
CA PRO A 30 -10.70 -62.02 -21.17
C PRO A 30 -12.18 -62.50 -21.04
N GLN A 31 -13.19 -61.66 -21.34
CA GLN A 31 -14.25 -62.03 -22.30
C GLN A 31 -15.12 -60.83 -22.77
N ARG A 32 -15.51 -60.93 -24.05
CA ARG A 32 -16.25 -60.00 -24.90
C ARG A 32 -17.77 -60.20 -24.79
N SER A 33 -18.53 -59.15 -25.11
CA SER A 33 -19.66 -59.15 -26.08
C SER A 33 -20.21 -57.71 -26.19
N THR A 34 -20.13 -57.00 -27.33
CA THR A 34 -21.05 -57.00 -28.52
C THR A 34 -22.50 -56.72 -28.12
N LEU A 35 -23.30 -55.77 -28.62
CA LEU A 35 -23.55 -55.16 -29.95
C LEU A 35 -24.33 -53.84 -29.69
N SER A 36 -24.07 -52.69 -30.33
CA SER A 36 -24.41 -52.22 -31.69
C SER A 36 -25.84 -51.67 -31.90
N ARG A 37 -25.90 -50.41 -32.40
CA ARG A 37 -26.80 -49.83 -33.44
C ARG A 37 -28.31 -49.72 -33.08
N SER A 38 -29.12 -48.75 -33.54
CA SER A 38 -29.06 -47.78 -34.65
C SER A 38 -30.32 -46.88 -34.66
N GLY A 39 -30.19 -45.67 -35.21
CA GLY A 39 -31.18 -44.93 -36.03
C GLY A 39 -32.43 -44.37 -35.32
N ALA A 40 -33.19 -43.40 -35.83
CA ALA A 40 -33.11 -42.36 -36.86
C ALA A 40 -34.54 -41.75 -36.97
N GLY A 41 -34.64 -40.43 -37.22
CA GLY A 41 -35.86 -39.72 -37.67
C GLY A 41 -36.90 -39.36 -36.59
N ALA A 42 -37.79 -38.37 -36.76
CA ALA A 42 -37.96 -37.27 -37.70
C ALA A 42 -39.12 -36.38 -37.15
N ASP A 43 -39.21 -35.15 -37.68
CA ASP A 43 -40.42 -34.34 -37.86
C ASP A 43 -41.07 -33.53 -36.71
N GLY A 44 -41.16 -32.21 -36.96
CA GLY A 44 -42.46 -31.52 -36.92
C GLY A 44 -42.63 -30.27 -36.04
N CYS A 45 -42.18 -29.10 -36.54
CA CYS A 45 -42.85 -27.77 -36.67
C CYS A 45 -43.98 -27.28 -35.70
N PRO A 46 -44.39 -25.98 -35.69
CA PRO A 46 -43.84 -24.77 -36.37
C PRO A 46 -43.89 -23.41 -35.58
N CYS A 47 -43.18 -22.40 -36.14
CA CYS A 47 -43.57 -20.96 -36.34
C CYS A 47 -43.94 -20.04 -35.14
N CYS A 48 -43.64 -18.73 -35.07
CA CYS A 48 -43.25 -17.66 -36.00
C CYS A 48 -42.51 -16.56 -35.19
N GLY A 49 -41.38 -16.00 -35.63
CA GLY A 49 -41.30 -14.69 -36.32
C GLY A 49 -40.76 -13.61 -35.34
N GLY A 50 -39.85 -12.69 -35.66
CA GLY A 50 -39.21 -12.25 -36.89
C GLY A 50 -38.64 -10.85 -36.60
N CYS A 51 -37.38 -10.63 -36.96
CA CYS A 51 -36.61 -9.39 -36.76
C CYS A 51 -37.17 -8.16 -37.50
N CYS A 52 -36.87 -6.94 -37.01
CA CYS A 52 -36.55 -5.77 -37.87
C CYS A 52 -35.84 -4.60 -37.14
N SER A 53 -34.55 -4.45 -37.45
CA SER A 53 -33.72 -3.26 -37.77
C SER A 53 -33.87 -1.86 -37.10
N PRO A 54 -32.74 -1.11 -36.91
CA PRO A 54 -32.72 0.28 -36.43
C PRO A 54 -32.67 1.32 -37.58
N ARG A 55 -33.30 2.49 -37.40
CA ARG A 55 -33.22 3.63 -38.34
C ARG A 55 -32.28 4.73 -37.85
N ARG A 56 -31.43 5.17 -38.78
CA ARG A 56 -30.69 6.45 -38.80
C ARG A 56 -31.65 7.63 -39.01
N TRP A 57 -31.28 8.80 -38.48
CA TRP A 57 -31.62 10.11 -39.03
C TRP A 57 -30.38 11.01 -39.07
N ARG A 58 -30.29 11.82 -40.12
CA ARG A 58 -29.19 12.72 -40.46
C ARG A 58 -29.80 14.10 -40.82
N THR A 59 -28.97 15.14 -40.65
CA THR A 59 -29.02 16.49 -41.24
C THR A 59 -29.88 17.58 -40.57
N GLY A 60 -29.26 18.77 -40.46
CA GLY A 60 -29.91 20.04 -40.15
C GLY A 60 -28.93 21.06 -39.55
N ASN A 61 -28.25 21.83 -40.40
CA ASN A 61 -27.36 22.94 -40.06
C ASN A 61 -28.08 24.27 -40.42
N SER A 62 -28.19 25.20 -39.47
CA SER A 62 -28.54 26.63 -39.64
C SER A 62 -28.33 27.26 -38.26
N GLY A 63 -27.38 28.17 -38.02
CA GLY A 63 -27.28 29.47 -38.67
C GLY A 63 -28.29 30.42 -38.01
N ASP A 64 -27.91 31.14 -36.95
CA ASP A 64 -27.89 32.60 -36.98
C ASP A 64 -27.35 33.24 -35.70
N ALA A 65 -26.72 34.40 -35.89
CA ALA A 65 -26.16 35.27 -34.89
C ALA A 65 -27.24 36.13 -34.21
N ARG A 66 -27.00 36.53 -32.94
CA ARG A 66 -26.92 37.96 -32.56
C ARG A 66 -26.61 38.19 -31.07
N ASN A 67 -25.76 39.20 -30.88
CA ASN A 67 -25.43 39.95 -29.67
C ASN A 67 -26.62 40.25 -28.75
N HIS A 68 -26.38 40.32 -27.43
CA HIS A 68 -26.43 41.59 -26.70
C HIS A 68 -25.92 41.46 -25.25
N THR A 69 -24.83 42.17 -24.98
CA THR A 69 -24.59 43.09 -23.85
C THR A 69 -25.51 43.03 -22.62
N GLY A 70 -24.88 42.99 -21.44
CA GLY A 70 -25.06 44.08 -20.47
C GLY A 70 -25.54 43.72 -19.06
N CYS A 71 -24.74 44.20 -18.09
CA CYS A 71 -25.12 44.71 -16.77
C CYS A 71 -25.47 43.76 -15.60
N THR A 72 -24.46 43.58 -14.75
CA THR A 72 -24.39 44.08 -13.35
C THR A 72 -25.66 44.24 -12.51
N ARG A 73 -25.65 43.61 -11.33
CA ARG A 73 -25.98 44.08 -9.95
C ARG A 73 -26.66 42.92 -9.19
N SER A 74 -25.98 42.27 -8.24
CA SER A 74 -25.98 42.62 -6.81
C SER A 74 -27.36 43.04 -6.29
N PHE A 75 -28.04 42.16 -5.52
CA PHE A 75 -28.73 42.56 -4.30
C PHE A 75 -28.93 41.37 -3.35
N VAL A 76 -28.59 41.65 -2.10
CA VAL A 76 -28.80 40.88 -0.87
C VAL A 76 -30.26 41.05 -0.42
N ARG A 77 -30.88 40.02 0.18
CA ARG A 77 -31.58 40.02 1.50
C ARG A 77 -32.63 38.89 1.65
N TYR A 78 -32.60 38.27 2.86
CA TYR A 78 -33.66 37.73 3.75
C TYR A 78 -35.00 37.28 3.12
N GLY A 79 -35.68 36.20 3.48
CA GLY A 79 -35.67 35.32 4.66
C GLY A 79 -37.10 34.73 4.83
N CYS A 80 -37.21 33.58 5.53
CA CYS A 80 -38.41 32.99 6.16
C CYS A 80 -39.47 32.21 5.35
N TRP A 81 -39.45 30.87 5.56
CA TRP A 81 -40.53 29.97 6.04
C TRP A 81 -41.97 30.10 5.51
N HIS A 82 -42.47 29.04 4.84
CA HIS A 82 -43.57 28.21 5.34
C HIS A 82 -43.75 26.89 4.56
N ILE A 83 -44.20 25.88 5.32
CA ILE A 83 -44.52 24.48 4.98
C ILE A 83 -45.98 24.37 4.51
N ILE A 84 -46.28 23.47 3.57
CA ILE A 84 -47.59 22.76 3.47
C ILE A 84 -47.37 21.27 3.14
N CYS A 85 -48.11 20.44 3.86
CA CYS A 85 -48.12 18.97 3.93
C CYS A 85 -48.87 18.27 2.79
N TRP A 86 -48.62 16.96 2.60
CA TRP A 86 -49.70 15.97 2.45
C TRP A 86 -49.27 14.57 2.96
N ALA A 87 -50.17 13.97 3.76
CA ALA A 87 -50.14 12.60 4.33
C ALA A 87 -50.71 11.58 3.30
N ALA A 88 -50.82 10.26 3.46
CA ALA A 88 -50.85 9.27 4.57
C ALA A 88 -50.48 7.88 3.94
N ASP A 89 -50.18 6.78 4.65
CA ASP A 89 -51.15 5.98 5.42
C ASP A 89 -50.45 4.93 6.33
N HIS A 90 -51.23 4.39 7.28
CA HIS A 90 -50.83 3.79 8.56
C HIS A 90 -50.57 2.28 8.54
N ARG A 91 -49.81 1.80 9.55
CA ARG A 91 -50.20 0.73 10.51
C ARG A 91 -49.14 0.54 11.61
N THR A 92 -49.53 0.72 12.86
CA THR A 92 -48.86 0.29 14.11
C THR A 92 -49.74 -0.76 14.81
N PRO A 93 -49.21 -1.65 15.68
CA PRO A 93 -49.04 -1.37 17.14
C PRO A 93 -47.73 -2.04 17.69
N SER A 94 -47.17 -1.85 18.89
CA SER A 94 -47.42 -1.11 20.13
C SER A 94 -46.23 -1.39 21.10
N ALA A 95 -46.11 -0.56 22.15
CA ALA A 95 -45.59 -0.86 23.50
C ALA A 95 -44.20 -0.32 23.92
N HIS A 96 -44.27 0.74 24.74
CA HIS A 96 -43.61 0.98 26.05
C HIS A 96 -42.10 0.71 26.26
N SER A 97 -41.32 1.79 26.34
CA SER A 97 -40.79 2.38 27.59
C SER A 97 -39.61 3.30 27.25
N ILE A 98 -39.74 4.60 27.52
CA ILE A 98 -38.66 5.57 27.36
C ILE A 98 -38.06 5.78 28.74
N ASP A 99 -36.87 5.22 28.92
CA ASP A 99 -36.01 5.47 30.07
C ASP A 99 -35.32 6.84 29.92
N ARG A 100 -35.29 7.60 31.01
CA ARG A 100 -35.02 9.06 31.03
C ARG A 100 -33.54 9.43 31.17
N ASP A 101 -32.62 8.47 31.05
CA ASP A 101 -31.19 8.68 31.35
C ASP A 101 -30.24 8.83 30.14
N THR A 102 -30.75 8.84 28.90
CA THR A 102 -29.91 8.98 27.69
C THR A 102 -29.78 10.42 27.16
N ALA A 103 -30.42 11.41 27.79
CA ALA A 103 -30.40 12.80 27.33
C ALA A 103 -29.34 13.71 28.01
N LEU A 104 -28.62 13.21 29.03
CA LEU A 104 -27.64 14.00 29.80
C LEU A 104 -26.17 13.71 29.47
N SER A 105 -25.87 12.71 28.63
CA SER A 105 -24.48 12.39 28.23
C SER A 105 -24.02 13.07 26.93
N ARG A 106 -24.95 13.51 26.06
CA ARG A 106 -24.63 14.13 24.76
C ARG A 106 -24.40 15.64 24.83
N THR A 107 -24.84 16.31 25.90
CA THR A 107 -24.72 17.77 26.07
C THR A 107 -23.44 18.21 26.78
N ARG A 108 -22.70 17.29 27.42
CA ARG A 108 -21.37 17.57 28.01
C ARG A 108 -20.20 17.35 27.05
N GLN A 109 -20.37 16.52 26.01
CA GLN A 109 -19.35 16.37 24.94
C GLN A 109 -19.27 17.58 24.00
N ALA A 110 -20.35 18.35 23.85
CA ALA A 110 -20.37 19.56 23.02
C ALA A 110 -19.67 20.77 23.68
N PHE A 111 -19.49 20.78 25.01
CA PHE A 111 -18.93 21.93 25.74
C PHE A 111 -17.42 21.90 25.96
N LEU A 112 -16.75 20.76 25.74
CA LEU A 112 -15.27 20.65 25.82
C LEU A 112 -14.58 20.69 24.44
N ILE A 113 -15.33 20.55 23.34
CA ILE A 113 -14.80 20.68 21.97
C ILE A 113 -14.91 22.13 21.47
N ALA A 114 -15.79 22.95 22.05
CA ALA A 114 -16.01 24.34 21.63
C ALA A 114 -15.08 25.38 22.29
N ALA A 115 -14.32 25.02 23.34
CA ALA A 115 -13.44 25.97 24.05
C ALA A 115 -12.01 26.07 23.46
N GLY A 116 -11.65 25.23 22.47
CA GLY A 116 -10.36 25.27 21.78
C GLY A 116 -10.34 26.08 20.47
N TRP A 117 -11.48 26.60 20.02
CA TRP A 117 -11.64 27.23 18.70
C TRP A 117 -11.83 28.74 18.72
N LEU A 118 -11.59 29.41 19.86
CA LEU A 118 -11.65 30.87 19.96
C LEU A 118 -10.43 31.47 20.67
N ALA A 119 -9.25 31.29 20.07
CA ALA A 119 -8.17 32.26 20.22
C ALA A 119 -7.94 32.90 18.84
N HIS A 120 -8.55 34.05 18.64
CA HIS A 120 -8.39 34.87 17.45
C HIS A 120 -6.92 35.20 17.22
N SER A 121 -6.48 34.88 16.00
CA SER A 121 -5.70 35.75 15.12
C SER A 121 -5.64 37.21 15.59
N LEU A 122 -4.61 37.54 16.34
CA LEU A 122 -4.02 38.88 16.35
C LEU A 122 -2.74 38.78 15.54
N GLY A 123 -2.63 39.67 14.55
CA GLY A 123 -1.72 39.56 13.41
C GLY A 123 -0.28 39.19 13.78
N ALA A 124 0.09 37.96 13.40
CA ALA A 124 1.45 37.65 13.02
C ALA A 124 1.49 37.62 11.49
N GLY A 125 2.51 38.20 10.87
CA GLY A 125 2.76 38.05 9.43
C GLY A 125 2.94 36.57 9.04
N PRO A 126 3.32 36.25 7.79
CA PRO A 126 3.58 34.87 7.35
C PRO A 126 4.88 34.35 7.99
N GLY A 127 4.82 34.13 9.31
CA GLY A 127 5.88 33.65 10.17
C GLY A 127 5.65 32.19 10.52
N LEU A 128 6.74 31.47 10.79
CA LEU A 128 6.72 30.11 11.29
C LEU A 128 5.79 30.04 12.51
N ALA A 129 4.66 29.38 12.38
CA ALA A 129 3.83 29.05 13.52
C ALA A 129 4.05 27.57 13.84
N ASP A 130 4.38 27.29 15.09
CA ASP A 130 4.34 25.92 15.62
C ASP A 130 2.97 25.30 15.31
N GLN A 131 2.98 24.05 14.87
CA GLN A 131 1.76 23.32 14.58
C GLN A 131 1.34 22.53 15.81
N VAL A 132 0.11 22.75 16.28
CA VAL A 132 -0.49 21.93 17.33
C VAL A 132 -1.42 20.93 16.68
N ILE A 133 -1.18 19.65 16.94
CA ILE A 133 -2.04 18.55 16.52
C ILE A 133 -2.67 17.89 17.74
N HIS A 134 -3.87 17.36 17.57
CA HIS A 134 -4.55 16.56 18.57
C HIS A 134 -4.69 15.13 18.07
N ILE A 135 -4.22 14.19 18.87
CA ILE A 135 -4.26 12.77 18.56
C ILE A 135 -5.24 12.10 19.51
N ASP A 136 -6.26 11.46 18.93
CA ASP A 136 -7.12 10.51 19.62
C ASP A 136 -6.41 9.14 19.60
N ALA A 137 -6.19 8.59 20.78
CA ALA A 137 -5.51 7.31 20.94
C ALA A 137 -6.39 6.11 20.56
N GLY A 138 -7.71 6.29 20.41
CA GLY A 138 -8.64 5.24 20.01
C GLY A 138 -9.10 4.34 21.16
N ARG A 139 -9.45 3.08 20.87
CA ARG A 139 -9.91 2.13 21.89
C ARG A 139 -8.74 1.33 22.44
N LEU A 140 -8.64 1.29 23.76
CA LEU A 140 -7.77 0.38 24.49
C LEU A 140 -8.51 -0.95 24.76
N SER A 141 -7.82 -2.08 24.59
CA SER A 141 -8.30 -3.39 24.99
C SER A 141 -7.23 -4.19 25.73
N LEU A 142 -7.67 -5.03 26.66
CA LEU A 142 -6.82 -5.88 27.49
C LEU A 142 -7.23 -7.34 27.28
N CYS A 143 -6.25 -8.20 27.08
CA CYS A 143 -6.46 -9.64 27.01
C CYS A 143 -5.40 -10.38 27.83
N GLY A 144 -5.81 -11.44 28.54
CA GLY A 144 -4.88 -12.29 29.26
C GLY A 144 -4.11 -13.21 28.32
N ASP A 145 -2.81 -13.36 28.54
CA ASP A 145 -1.94 -14.32 27.84
C ASP A 145 -0.92 -14.92 28.83
N ARG A 146 -0.94 -16.24 29.05
CA ARG A 146 0.08 -16.98 29.82
C ARG A 146 0.50 -16.37 31.17
N GLY A 147 -0.48 -15.89 31.95
CA GLY A 147 -0.22 -15.26 33.27
C GLY A 147 0.22 -13.80 33.20
N PHE A 148 0.19 -13.20 32.00
CA PHE A 148 0.41 -11.79 31.73
C PHE A 148 -0.84 -11.13 31.14
N GLN A 149 -0.80 -9.81 31.06
CA GLN A 149 -1.73 -8.98 30.31
C GLN A 149 -1.07 -8.51 29.00
N LEU A 150 -1.80 -8.60 27.90
CA LEU A 150 -1.44 -7.96 26.64
C LEU A 150 -2.39 -6.77 26.44
N VAL A 151 -1.80 -5.60 26.21
CA VAL A 151 -2.53 -4.36 25.95
C VAL A 151 -2.51 -4.06 24.45
N ARG A 152 -3.67 -3.76 23.88
CA ARG A 152 -3.82 -3.43 22.46
C ARG A 152 -4.53 -2.09 22.33
N LEU A 153 -4.12 -1.34 21.32
CA LEU A 153 -4.68 -0.03 20.97
C LEU A 153 -5.05 -0.03 19.49
N ASP A 154 -6.22 0.50 19.14
CA ASP A 154 -6.64 0.65 17.75
C ASP A 154 -5.59 1.43 16.94
N GLY A 155 -5.08 0.83 15.86
CA GLY A 155 -4.03 1.41 15.02
C GLY A 155 -2.66 1.54 15.70
N GLY A 156 -2.48 0.93 16.87
CA GLY A 156 -1.21 0.87 17.60
C GLY A 156 -0.38 -0.36 17.24
N VAL A 157 0.93 -0.19 17.28
CA VAL A 157 1.93 -1.23 17.05
C VAL A 157 2.70 -1.46 18.35
N LEU A 158 2.96 -2.71 18.70
CA LEU A 158 3.70 -3.03 19.92
C LEU A 158 5.20 -2.81 19.72
N GLN A 159 5.84 -2.21 20.71
CA GLN A 159 7.28 -1.95 20.65
C GLN A 159 8.10 -3.26 20.69
N PRO A 160 9.05 -3.46 19.77
CA PRO A 160 9.82 -4.70 19.66
C PRO A 160 11.12 -4.68 20.49
N VAL A 161 11.08 -4.19 21.74
CA VAL A 161 12.27 -4.16 22.60
C VAL A 161 12.27 -5.37 23.53
N THR A 162 13.14 -6.34 23.26
CA THR A 162 13.25 -7.59 24.02
C THR A 162 13.28 -7.37 25.53
N GLY A 163 12.50 -8.17 26.26
CA GLY A 163 12.41 -8.13 27.71
C GLY A 163 11.63 -6.94 28.28
N SER A 164 11.28 -5.95 27.47
CA SER A 164 10.48 -4.78 27.88
C SER A 164 8.98 -5.10 27.86
N PRO A 165 8.16 -4.40 28.67
CA PRO A 165 6.70 -4.48 28.59
C PRO A 165 6.18 -4.15 27.19
N MET A 166 5.35 -5.03 26.62
CA MET A 166 4.71 -4.78 25.33
C MET A 166 3.61 -3.72 25.47
N VAL A 167 3.99 -2.46 25.23
CA VAL A 167 3.08 -1.31 25.18
C VAL A 167 2.89 -0.84 23.73
N PRO A 168 1.67 -0.43 23.33
CA PRO A 168 1.39 0.03 21.97
C PRO A 168 1.82 1.47 21.77
N GLU A 169 2.31 1.74 20.56
CA GLU A 169 2.71 3.05 20.06
C GLU A 169 1.98 3.36 18.75
N LEU A 170 1.64 4.64 18.54
CA LEU A 170 1.04 5.15 17.31
C LEU A 170 2.11 5.87 16.50
N ALA A 171 2.34 5.43 15.26
CA ALA A 171 3.16 6.17 14.30
C ALA A 171 2.28 7.16 13.52
N ARG A 172 2.69 8.42 13.43
CA ARG A 172 1.97 9.49 12.71
C ARG A 172 2.94 10.35 11.90
N ASN A 173 2.56 10.63 10.65
CA ASN A 173 3.25 11.59 9.81
C ASN A 173 2.53 12.94 9.86
N ILE A 174 3.24 13.99 10.24
CA ILE A 174 2.70 15.35 10.37
C ILE A 174 3.14 16.15 9.16
N LEU A 175 2.18 16.56 8.33
CA LEU A 175 2.47 17.42 7.18
C LEU A 175 2.86 18.81 7.67
N LEU A 176 4.12 19.19 7.49
CA LEU A 176 4.67 20.47 7.91
C LEU A 176 4.27 21.58 6.93
N PRO A 177 4.24 22.85 7.34
CA PRO A 177 4.09 23.97 6.42
C PRO A 177 5.17 23.95 5.32
N PRO A 178 4.88 24.47 4.11
CA PRO A 178 5.88 24.57 3.05
C PRO A 178 7.15 25.30 3.51
N GLY A 179 8.32 24.79 3.11
CA GLY A 179 9.62 25.41 3.44
C GLY A 179 9.98 25.36 4.93
N CYS A 180 9.40 24.43 5.68
CA CYS A 180 9.69 24.21 7.10
C CYS A 180 10.15 22.78 7.37
N GLU A 181 10.96 22.61 8.41
CA GLU A 181 11.35 21.32 9.00
C GLU A 181 11.06 21.31 10.50
N ALA A 182 11.03 20.12 11.11
CA ALA A 182 10.79 19.99 12.54
C ALA A 182 12.05 20.36 13.33
N ALA A 183 11.91 21.29 14.25
CA ALA A 183 12.96 21.68 15.20
C ALA A 183 12.82 20.97 16.56
N GLY A 184 11.66 20.39 16.84
CA GLY A 184 11.39 19.64 18.07
C GLY A 184 9.91 19.40 18.30
N ILE A 185 9.59 18.67 19.36
CA ILE A 185 8.21 18.40 19.79
C ILE A 185 8.03 18.73 21.26
N GLU A 186 6.83 19.15 21.63
CA GLU A 186 6.43 19.43 23.00
C GLU A 186 5.04 18.83 23.25
N ILE A 187 4.91 18.08 24.35
CA ILE A 187 3.63 17.51 24.76
C ILE A 187 2.82 18.59 25.47
N ILE A 188 1.58 18.76 25.06
CA ILE A 188 0.60 19.54 25.80
C ILE A 188 0.00 18.61 26.86
N PRO A 189 0.20 18.89 28.16
CA PRO A 189 -0.20 17.96 29.22
C PRO A 189 -1.68 17.58 29.16
N ALA A 190 -1.96 16.29 29.30
CA ALA A 190 -3.29 15.73 29.47
C ALA A 190 -3.29 14.77 30.65
N VAL A 191 -4.34 14.83 31.48
CA VAL A 191 -4.48 13.93 32.63
C VAL A 191 -4.79 12.52 32.13
N PRO A 192 -3.98 11.49 32.48
CA PRO A 192 -4.25 10.13 32.08
C PRO A 192 -5.34 9.49 32.93
N GLU A 193 -6.04 8.52 32.33
CA GLU A 193 -6.80 7.51 33.05
C GLU A 193 -5.83 6.49 33.66
N THR A 194 -6.03 6.13 34.93
CA THR A 194 -5.22 5.09 35.59
C THR A 194 -5.98 3.76 35.60
N ILE A 195 -5.39 2.73 35.01
CA ILE A 195 -6.01 1.40 34.92
C ILE A 195 -5.14 0.40 35.68
N ARG A 196 -5.71 -0.26 36.69
CA ARG A 196 -5.02 -1.32 37.41
C ARG A 196 -5.10 -2.64 36.65
N LEU A 197 -3.97 -3.31 36.48
CA LEU A 197 -3.90 -4.59 35.78
C LEU A 197 -4.07 -5.75 36.77
N SER A 198 -4.64 -6.86 36.28
CA SER A 198 -4.74 -8.11 37.06
C SER A 198 -3.46 -8.94 37.06
N ALA A 199 -2.56 -8.70 36.11
CA ALA A 199 -1.24 -9.33 35.99
C ALA A 199 -0.25 -8.35 35.31
N PRO A 200 1.06 -8.57 35.39
CA PRO A 200 2.05 -7.76 34.69
C PRO A 200 1.87 -7.79 33.17
N LEU A 201 2.36 -6.77 32.47
CA LEU A 201 2.35 -6.79 31.01
C LEU A 201 3.28 -7.87 30.46
N LEU A 202 2.89 -8.47 29.34
CA LEU A 202 3.68 -9.47 28.62
C LEU A 202 5.04 -8.85 28.21
N PRO A 203 6.19 -9.48 28.52
CA PRO A 203 7.48 -9.03 28.03
C PRO A 203 7.63 -9.35 26.55
N CYS A 204 8.23 -8.43 25.80
CA CYS A 204 8.55 -8.65 24.41
C CYS A 204 9.56 -9.80 24.28
N PRO A 205 9.29 -10.82 23.45
CA PRO A 205 10.24 -11.92 23.23
C PRO A 205 11.51 -11.43 22.51
N ALA A 206 12.57 -12.23 22.57
CA ALA A 206 13.74 -12.01 21.72
C ALA A 206 13.36 -12.27 20.24
N PRO A 207 13.87 -11.49 19.28
CA PRO A 207 13.76 -11.82 17.86
C PRO A 207 14.29 -13.23 17.63
N ALA A 208 13.54 -14.04 16.89
CA ALA A 208 13.99 -15.36 16.46
C ALA A 208 14.42 -15.29 15.00
N THR A 209 15.60 -15.83 14.69
CA THR A 209 15.98 -16.11 13.29
C THR A 209 15.08 -17.19 12.73
N VAL A 210 14.61 -16.99 11.49
CA VAL A 210 13.86 -18.01 10.75
C VAL A 210 14.67 -19.32 10.73
N GLY A 211 14.16 -20.38 11.36
CA GLY A 211 14.81 -21.69 11.40
C GLY A 211 15.62 -22.00 12.67
N ALA A 212 15.90 -21.01 13.52
CA ALA A 212 16.14 -21.31 14.94
C ALA A 212 14.80 -21.77 15.51
N GLY A 213 14.75 -22.89 16.23
CA GLY A 213 13.52 -23.44 16.79
C GLY A 213 12.69 -22.40 17.56
N GLU A 214 11.43 -22.73 17.85
CA GLU A 214 10.47 -21.81 18.47
C GLU A 214 11.12 -20.98 19.58
N PRO A 215 11.06 -19.63 19.53
CA PRO A 215 11.51 -18.82 20.65
C PRO A 215 10.74 -19.30 21.88
N THR A 216 11.46 -19.79 22.89
CA THR A 216 10.84 -20.16 24.16
C THR A 216 10.15 -18.93 24.68
N ALA A 217 8.83 -18.98 24.63
CA ALA A 217 7.96 -17.83 24.80
C ALA A 217 7.90 -17.44 26.27
N THR A 218 8.96 -16.75 26.69
CA THR A 218 9.01 -15.72 27.71
C THR A 218 10.35 -15.04 27.46
N GLY A 219 10.34 -13.91 26.74
CA GLY A 219 11.49 -13.01 26.85
C GLY A 219 11.71 -12.78 28.35
N ALA A 220 12.91 -13.03 28.86
CA ALA A 220 13.18 -12.79 30.26
C ALA A 220 12.78 -11.34 30.57
N MET A 221 11.82 -11.15 31.48
CA MET A 221 11.43 -9.80 31.92
C MET A 221 12.70 -9.08 32.34
N ASP A 222 12.98 -7.94 31.72
CA ASP A 222 14.11 -7.12 32.17
C ASP A 222 13.80 -6.61 33.59
N PRO A 223 14.52 -7.07 34.63
CA PRO A 223 14.21 -6.70 36.00
C PRO A 223 14.42 -5.19 36.26
N SER A 224 15.27 -4.53 35.46
CA SER A 224 15.50 -3.08 35.56
C SER A 224 14.28 -2.27 35.14
N ILE A 225 13.48 -2.81 34.22
CA ILE A 225 12.22 -2.19 33.79
C ILE A 225 11.08 -2.66 34.69
N TYR A 226 10.91 -3.97 34.87
CA TYR A 226 9.75 -4.53 35.57
C TYR A 226 9.69 -4.26 37.09
N ARG A 227 10.80 -3.79 37.69
CA ARG A 227 10.83 -3.32 39.09
C ARG A 227 10.81 -1.80 39.22
N SER A 228 10.76 -1.07 38.10
CA SER A 228 10.77 0.39 38.09
C SER A 228 9.42 0.97 38.53
N ASP A 229 9.48 2.09 39.25
CA ASP A 229 8.32 2.91 39.59
C ASP A 229 8.10 4.06 38.59
N GLN A 230 8.94 4.15 37.56
CA GLN A 230 8.85 5.12 36.49
C GLN A 230 7.95 4.64 35.35
N PRO A 231 7.23 5.54 34.65
CA PRO A 231 6.47 5.18 33.46
C PRO A 231 7.40 4.68 32.34
N PHE A 232 7.08 3.52 31.75
CA PHE A 232 7.69 3.01 30.52
C PHE A 232 6.75 3.28 29.33
N PRO A 233 7.25 3.78 28.17
CA PRO A 233 8.65 4.02 27.82
C PRO A 233 9.18 5.41 28.23
N GLY A 234 8.47 6.13 29.10
CA GLY A 234 8.88 7.44 29.64
C GLY A 234 8.38 8.62 28.82
N ALA A 235 8.83 8.75 27.57
CA ALA A 235 8.37 9.80 26.67
C ALA A 235 6.99 9.48 26.07
N LEU A 236 6.06 10.44 26.06
CA LEU A 236 4.72 10.29 25.45
C LEU A 236 4.74 10.49 23.93
N ALA A 237 5.72 11.20 23.39
CA ALA A 237 5.99 11.20 21.96
C ALA A 237 7.48 11.47 21.68
N ARG A 238 7.94 11.04 20.52
CA ARG A 238 9.31 11.21 20.02
C ARG A 238 9.28 11.54 18.53
N LEU A 239 10.11 12.48 18.09
CA LEU A 239 10.38 12.70 16.67
C LEU A 239 11.27 11.54 16.21
N THR A 240 10.80 10.72 15.28
CA THR A 240 11.52 9.54 14.78
C THR A 240 12.19 9.77 13.44
N GLY A 241 11.78 10.79 12.70
CA GLY A 241 12.33 11.12 11.40
C GLY A 241 11.64 12.33 10.78
N GLN A 242 12.17 12.78 9.66
CA GLN A 242 11.56 13.80 8.82
C GLN A 242 12.08 13.65 7.39
N GLY A 243 11.31 14.11 6.41
CA GLY A 243 11.69 14.00 5.00
C GLY A 243 10.74 14.71 4.05
N SER A 244 10.97 14.54 2.76
CA SER A 244 10.26 15.20 1.67
C SER A 244 9.70 14.19 0.69
N MET A 245 8.38 14.12 0.57
CA MET A 245 7.71 13.32 -0.46
C MET A 245 7.30 14.22 -1.61
N ALA A 246 8.06 14.26 -2.71
CA ALA A 246 7.78 15.12 -3.86
C ALA A 246 7.58 16.60 -3.45
N GLY A 247 8.37 17.07 -2.48
CA GLY A 247 8.32 18.41 -1.93
C GLY A 247 7.24 18.66 -0.86
N TYR A 248 6.43 17.65 -0.49
CA TYR A 248 5.60 17.69 0.72
C TYR A 248 6.44 17.26 1.92
N ARG A 249 6.63 18.15 2.90
CA ARG A 249 7.50 17.88 4.04
C ARG A 249 6.76 17.26 5.21
N PHE A 250 7.32 16.19 5.76
CA PHE A 250 6.73 15.45 6.88
C PHE A 250 7.68 15.39 8.07
N ALA A 251 7.10 15.39 9.27
CA ALA A 251 7.73 14.94 10.49
C ALA A 251 7.06 13.64 10.95
N SER A 252 7.84 12.58 11.13
CA SER A 252 7.36 11.31 11.67
C SER A 252 7.48 11.32 13.19
N ILE A 253 6.37 11.04 13.87
CA ILE A 253 6.29 11.05 15.33
C ILE A 253 5.76 9.69 15.78
N ALA A 254 6.45 9.08 16.74
CA ALA A 254 5.95 7.92 17.45
C ALA A 254 5.39 8.37 18.81
N ILE A 255 4.16 7.96 19.10
CA ILE A 255 3.34 8.47 20.21
C ILE A 255 2.98 7.30 21.10
N SER A 256 3.33 7.39 22.38
CA SER A 256 3.09 6.37 23.41
C SER A 256 1.93 6.80 24.32
N PRO A 257 0.65 6.70 23.90
CA PRO A 257 -0.49 7.12 24.72
C PRO A 257 -0.77 6.20 25.90
N VAL A 258 -0.16 5.01 25.91
CA VAL A 258 -0.23 4.05 27.01
C VAL A 258 1.16 3.95 27.62
N GLN A 259 1.27 4.27 28.90
CA GLN A 259 2.48 4.03 29.68
C GLN A 259 2.22 3.00 30.76
N TYR A 260 3.21 2.19 31.09
CA TYR A 260 3.11 1.20 32.15
C TYR A 260 4.03 1.59 33.31
N ILE A 261 3.53 1.54 34.54
CA ILE A 261 4.34 1.65 35.76
C ILE A 261 4.43 0.24 36.38
N PRO A 262 5.53 -0.50 36.15
CA PRO A 262 5.61 -1.90 36.49
C PRO A 262 5.51 -2.21 37.99
N ALA A 263 6.22 -1.47 38.85
CA ALA A 263 6.21 -1.69 40.29
C ALA A 263 4.82 -1.51 40.93
N LYS A 264 3.93 -0.74 40.29
CA LYS A 264 2.56 -0.49 40.75
C LYS A 264 1.52 -1.35 40.03
N ASN A 265 1.93 -2.02 38.95
CA ASN A 265 1.08 -2.75 38.03
C ASN A 265 -0.13 -1.96 37.51
N ILE A 266 0.12 -0.73 37.05
CA ILE A 266 -0.90 0.18 36.50
C ILE A 266 -0.50 0.71 35.13
N LEU A 267 -1.49 0.95 34.28
CA LEU A 267 -1.36 1.72 33.05
C LEU A 267 -1.78 3.17 33.28
N LEU A 268 -1.07 4.08 32.63
CA LEU A 268 -1.48 5.46 32.41
C LEU A 268 -1.95 5.56 30.96
N TYR A 269 -3.24 5.82 30.75
CA TYR A 269 -3.84 5.92 29.43
C TYR A 269 -4.25 7.35 29.10
N HIS A 270 -3.58 7.94 28.11
CA HIS A 270 -3.89 9.25 27.56
C HIS A 270 -4.79 9.10 26.34
N ARG A 271 -6.11 9.17 26.55
CA ARG A 271 -7.11 9.08 25.46
C ARG A 271 -6.93 10.18 24.40
N SER A 272 -6.49 11.36 24.83
CA SER A 272 -6.16 12.46 23.93
C SER A 272 -4.83 13.08 24.31
N LEU A 273 -4.01 13.38 23.30
CA LEU A 273 -2.73 14.07 23.45
C LEU A 273 -2.69 15.27 22.50
N GLY A 274 -2.35 16.44 23.04
CA GLY A 274 -1.93 17.57 22.22
C GLY A 274 -0.42 17.50 22.02
N ILE A 275 0.03 17.65 20.78
CA ILE A 275 1.46 17.66 20.44
C ILE A 275 1.73 18.96 19.68
N ARG A 276 2.65 19.77 20.18
CA ARG A 276 3.15 20.96 19.48
C ARG A 276 4.44 20.59 18.75
N VAL A 277 4.41 20.68 17.43
CA VAL A 277 5.58 20.52 16.56
C VAL A 277 6.19 21.90 16.33
N LYS A 278 7.40 22.09 16.86
CA LYS A 278 8.18 23.31 16.67
C LYS A 278 8.80 23.26 15.29
N THR A 279 8.68 24.35 14.52
CA THR A 279 9.18 24.39 13.15
C THR A 279 10.32 25.40 12.99
N ARG A 280 11.24 25.12 12.06
CA ARG A 280 12.24 26.09 11.60
C ARG A 280 12.24 26.18 10.07
N ARG A 281 12.66 27.33 9.53
CA ARG A 281 12.80 27.55 8.09
C ARG A 281 13.96 26.73 7.55
N THR A 282 13.77 26.27 6.33
CA THR A 282 14.71 25.42 5.60
C THR A 282 14.58 25.81 4.12
N PRO A 283 15.65 25.71 3.31
CA PRO A 283 15.57 26.04 1.90
C PRO A 283 14.36 25.36 1.24
N PRO A 284 13.63 26.03 0.34
CA PRO A 284 12.51 25.42 -0.35
C PRO A 284 12.93 24.08 -0.96
N ALA A 285 12.05 23.07 -0.88
CA ALA A 285 12.28 21.85 -1.66
C ALA A 285 12.50 22.24 -3.13
N THR A 286 13.37 21.53 -3.84
CA THR A 286 13.75 21.85 -5.22
C THR A 286 12.57 21.85 -6.20
N MET A 287 11.42 21.30 -5.79
CA MET A 287 10.20 21.25 -6.60
C MET A 287 9.24 22.42 -6.34
N PRO A 288 8.90 23.22 -7.36
CA PRO A 288 7.85 24.23 -7.25
C PRO A 288 6.45 23.58 -7.14
N PRO A 289 5.50 24.22 -6.43
CA PRO A 289 4.14 23.69 -6.26
C PRO A 289 3.40 23.33 -7.55
N SER A 290 3.63 24.04 -8.66
CA SER A 290 3.02 23.79 -9.98
C SER A 290 3.42 22.48 -10.66
N GLY A 291 4.54 21.88 -10.23
CA GLY A 291 5.10 20.66 -10.82
C GLY A 291 4.72 19.38 -10.08
N ARG A 292 3.93 19.46 -9.00
CA ARG A 292 3.59 18.27 -8.19
C ARG A 292 2.50 17.44 -8.85
N SER A 293 2.76 16.15 -9.02
CA SER A 293 1.73 15.20 -9.49
C SER A 293 0.54 15.16 -8.52
N GLN A 294 -0.67 15.10 -9.08
CA GLN A 294 -1.90 14.95 -8.30
C GLN A 294 -1.87 13.67 -7.43
N ALA A 295 -1.15 12.64 -7.86
CA ALA A 295 -0.99 11.41 -7.10
C ALA A 295 -0.28 11.67 -5.76
N PHE A 296 0.80 12.44 -5.76
CA PHE A 296 1.51 12.83 -4.53
C PHE A 296 0.68 13.74 -3.64
N ARG A 297 -0.10 14.66 -4.22
CA ARG A 297 -1.05 15.47 -3.43
C ARG A 297 -2.06 14.58 -2.69
N ARG A 298 -2.63 13.58 -3.38
CA ARG A 298 -3.56 12.62 -2.77
C ARG A 298 -2.87 11.80 -1.69
N MET A 299 -1.66 11.29 -1.99
CA MET A 299 -0.87 10.51 -1.03
C MET A 299 -0.56 11.31 0.24
N ALA A 300 -0.12 12.57 0.08
CA ALA A 300 0.17 13.46 1.19
C ALA A 300 -1.06 13.65 2.10
N GLY A 301 -2.24 13.82 1.52
CA GLY A 301 -3.49 13.91 2.28
C GLY A 301 -3.90 12.61 2.97
N LEU A 302 -3.53 11.44 2.42
CA LEU A 302 -3.84 10.13 3.00
C LEU A 302 -2.92 9.76 4.17
N ILE A 303 -1.63 10.10 4.08
CA ILE A 303 -0.64 9.71 5.10
C ILE A 303 -0.51 10.75 6.23
N ALA A 304 -0.94 11.99 6.00
CA ALA A 304 -0.91 13.04 7.01
C ALA A 304 -1.94 12.77 8.12
N ALA A 305 -1.49 12.78 9.38
CA ALA A 305 -2.37 12.72 10.54
C ALA A 305 -3.25 13.99 10.67
N ASP A 306 -2.76 15.11 10.14
CA ASP A 306 -3.48 16.37 10.00
C ASP A 306 -3.13 17.00 8.64
N PRO A 307 -4.04 16.94 7.64
CA PRO A 307 -3.80 17.48 6.31
C PRO A 307 -4.07 18.99 6.21
N ALA A 308 -4.26 19.73 7.31
CA ALA A 308 -4.58 21.17 7.27
C ALA A 308 -3.57 22.00 6.45
N ASN A 309 -2.29 21.61 6.49
CA ASN A 309 -1.25 22.28 5.70
C ASN A 309 -1.32 21.98 4.20
N LEU A 310 -2.10 20.99 3.73
CA LEU A 310 -2.17 20.62 2.32
C LEU A 310 -2.62 21.78 1.43
N ALA A 311 -3.58 22.59 1.89
CA ALA A 311 -4.04 23.78 1.18
C ALA A 311 -2.94 24.85 1.00
N ARG A 312 -2.01 24.95 1.96
CA ARG A 312 -0.85 25.85 1.89
C ARG A 312 0.20 25.39 0.88
N TYR A 313 0.13 24.15 0.43
CA TYR A 313 0.94 23.68 -0.69
C TYR A 313 0.29 23.98 -2.04
N ASP A 314 -1.02 24.27 -2.07
CA ASP A 314 -1.80 24.55 -3.28
C ASP A 314 -1.84 26.05 -3.65
N ASP A 315 -1.66 26.94 -2.66
CA ASP A 315 -1.75 28.40 -2.80
C ASP A 315 -0.61 29.03 -3.64
N GLY A 316 0.43 28.25 -3.97
CA GLY A 316 1.60 28.69 -4.73
C GLY A 316 1.49 28.58 -6.26
N SER A 317 0.61 27.73 -6.83
CA SER A 317 0.34 27.62 -8.28
C SER A 317 -0.37 26.30 -8.64
N THR A 318 -1.71 26.23 -8.57
CA THR A 318 -2.49 25.14 -9.18
C THR A 318 -2.87 25.51 -10.62
N GLY A 319 -1.87 25.61 -11.49
CA GLY A 319 -2.02 25.93 -12.92
C GLY A 319 -2.27 24.74 -13.85
N HIS A 320 -2.45 23.53 -13.32
CA HIS A 320 -2.85 22.37 -14.13
C HIS A 320 -4.21 21.90 -13.64
N ALA A 321 -5.25 22.40 -14.31
CA ALA A 321 -6.63 22.01 -14.08
C ALA A 321 -6.76 20.48 -14.11
N ALA A 322 -7.31 19.91 -13.03
CA ALA A 322 -7.71 18.52 -12.93
C ALA A 322 -8.97 18.22 -13.78
N GLY A 323 -8.93 18.60 -15.05
CA GLY A 323 -9.92 18.24 -16.06
C GLY A 323 -9.23 17.43 -17.17
N PRO A 324 -9.99 16.63 -17.95
CA PRO A 324 -9.47 16.06 -19.17
C PRO A 324 -8.89 17.19 -20.03
N VAL A 325 -7.56 17.22 -20.17
CA VAL A 325 -6.89 18.12 -21.10
C VAL A 325 -7.43 17.75 -22.48
N PRO A 326 -8.00 18.70 -23.25
CA PRO A 326 -8.44 18.42 -24.60
C PRO A 326 -7.29 17.78 -25.39
N LEU A 327 -7.60 16.75 -26.19
CA LEU A 327 -6.69 16.07 -27.10
C LEU A 327 -6.23 17.03 -28.22
N ALA A 328 -5.48 18.07 -27.87
CA ALA A 328 -4.71 18.84 -28.82
C ALA A 328 -3.45 18.04 -29.18
N PRO A 329 -2.93 18.12 -30.42
CA PRO A 329 -1.66 17.51 -30.76
C PRO A 329 -0.56 18.07 -29.87
N HIS A 330 0.03 17.20 -29.05
CA HIS A 330 1.08 17.54 -28.10
C HIS A 330 2.44 17.61 -28.78
N GLY A 331 3.23 18.63 -28.44
CA GLY A 331 4.62 18.76 -28.89
C GLY A 331 5.55 17.81 -28.13
N ALA A 332 6.75 17.55 -28.70
CA ALA A 332 7.79 16.76 -28.05
C ALA A 332 8.32 17.39 -26.74
N ASP A 333 8.07 18.68 -26.52
CA ASP A 333 8.48 19.42 -25.32
C ASP A 333 7.37 19.62 -24.29
N ASP A 334 6.17 19.09 -24.56
CA ASP A 334 5.09 19.23 -23.59
C ASP A 334 5.40 18.42 -22.32
N PRO A 335 5.03 18.93 -21.12
CA PRO A 335 5.16 18.21 -19.85
C PRO A 335 4.47 16.84 -19.89
N TYR A 336 4.85 15.92 -19.02
CA TYR A 336 4.24 14.59 -18.96
C TYR A 336 4.37 14.03 -17.55
N GLU A 337 3.49 13.09 -17.19
CA GLU A 337 3.40 12.59 -15.81
C GLU A 337 4.02 11.20 -15.63
N TYR A 338 4.17 10.44 -16.73
CA TYR A 338 4.57 9.03 -16.69
C TYR A 338 5.79 8.77 -17.57
N LEU A 339 6.93 8.48 -16.95
CA LEU A 339 8.17 8.12 -17.64
C LEU A 339 8.30 6.60 -17.76
N ILE A 340 8.49 6.08 -18.98
CA ILE A 340 8.84 4.68 -19.23
C ILE A 340 10.31 4.64 -19.65
N VAL A 341 11.15 3.95 -18.88
CA VAL A 341 12.57 3.74 -19.20
C VAL A 341 12.76 2.31 -19.68
N THR A 342 13.39 2.12 -20.82
CA THR A 342 13.55 0.79 -21.43
C THR A 342 14.71 0.75 -22.43
N SER A 343 15.04 -0.43 -22.95
CA SER A 343 16.01 -0.57 -24.03
C SER A 343 15.38 -0.35 -25.40
N ALA A 344 16.19 -0.04 -26.41
CA ALA A 344 15.71 0.10 -27.80
C ALA A 344 15.02 -1.18 -28.31
N ARG A 345 15.47 -2.35 -27.86
CA ARG A 345 14.90 -3.66 -28.20
C ARG A 345 13.46 -3.81 -27.70
N LEU A 346 13.17 -3.37 -26.49
CA LEU A 346 11.85 -3.55 -25.86
C LEU A 346 10.86 -2.43 -26.22
N ALA A 347 11.35 -1.21 -26.49
CA ALA A 347 10.52 -0.02 -26.73
C ALA A 347 9.31 -0.23 -27.68
N PRO A 348 9.41 -0.94 -28.83
CA PRO A 348 8.26 -1.17 -29.70
C PRO A 348 7.09 -1.91 -29.01
N ALA A 349 7.38 -2.85 -28.10
CA ALA A 349 6.37 -3.59 -27.36
C ALA A 349 5.69 -2.74 -26.27
N LEU A 350 6.36 -1.67 -25.80
CA LEU A 350 5.89 -0.76 -24.75
C LEU A 350 5.12 0.45 -25.32
N ALA A 351 5.29 0.78 -26.60
CA ALA A 351 4.58 1.89 -27.25
C ALA A 351 3.05 1.85 -27.07
N PRO A 352 2.35 0.69 -27.15
CA PRO A 352 0.92 0.63 -26.86
C PRO A 352 0.55 1.05 -25.44
N LEU A 353 1.40 0.77 -24.45
CA LEU A 353 1.19 1.19 -23.06
C LEU A 353 1.33 2.71 -22.92
N ALA A 354 2.39 3.30 -23.48
CA ALA A 354 2.59 4.74 -23.47
C ALA A 354 1.40 5.49 -24.10
N ARG A 355 0.93 4.97 -25.25
CA ARG A 355 -0.27 5.51 -25.91
C ARG A 355 -1.50 5.36 -25.02
N TRP A 356 -1.75 4.17 -24.46
CA TRP A 356 -2.91 3.95 -23.59
C TRP A 356 -2.95 4.89 -22.39
N LYS A 357 -1.81 5.08 -21.69
CA LYS A 357 -1.69 6.02 -20.57
C LYS A 357 -2.01 7.45 -21.01
N THR A 358 -1.46 7.86 -22.15
CA THR A 358 -1.71 9.18 -22.73
C THR A 358 -3.18 9.38 -23.09
N ASP A 359 -3.80 8.41 -23.77
CA ASP A 359 -5.20 8.45 -24.19
C ASP A 359 -6.16 8.55 -22.98
N LYS A 360 -5.80 8.00 -21.81
CA LYS A 360 -6.60 8.09 -20.57
C LYS A 360 -6.25 9.29 -19.67
N GLY A 361 -5.47 10.25 -20.18
CA GLY A 361 -5.18 11.51 -19.50
C GLY A 361 -3.88 11.53 -18.67
N VAL A 362 -3.09 10.46 -18.69
CA VAL A 362 -1.77 10.41 -18.01
C VAL A 362 -0.68 10.36 -19.09
N ARG A 363 -0.26 11.54 -19.55
CA ARG A 363 0.72 11.65 -20.65
C ARG A 363 1.99 10.89 -20.32
N ALA A 364 2.40 10.00 -21.22
CA ALA A 364 3.54 9.12 -21.03
C ALA A 364 4.61 9.31 -22.09
N ARG A 365 5.88 9.17 -21.68
CA ARG A 365 7.05 9.26 -22.56
C ARG A 365 7.95 8.05 -22.38
N ILE A 366 8.48 7.52 -23.49
CA ILE A 366 9.51 6.48 -23.47
C ILE A 366 10.88 7.14 -23.60
N MET A 367 11.81 6.78 -22.71
CA MET A 367 13.23 7.13 -22.81
C MET A 367 14.07 5.86 -22.86
N LEU A 368 15.10 5.88 -23.70
CA LEU A 368 15.98 4.74 -23.92
C LEU A 368 17.18 4.80 -22.98
N THR A 369 17.58 3.66 -22.43
CA THR A 369 18.76 3.55 -21.56
C THR A 369 20.04 4.04 -22.23
N ASP A 370 20.26 3.74 -23.51
CA ASP A 370 21.42 4.24 -24.26
C ASP A 370 21.41 5.78 -24.40
N SER A 371 20.24 6.36 -24.65
CA SER A 371 20.10 7.82 -24.73
C SER A 371 20.34 8.49 -23.38
N ILE A 372 19.92 7.86 -22.29
CA ILE A 372 20.20 8.32 -20.92
C ILE A 372 21.69 8.22 -20.63
N ALA A 373 22.31 7.09 -20.94
CA ALA A 373 23.73 6.86 -20.71
C ALA A 373 24.62 7.87 -21.44
N ALA A 374 24.20 8.35 -22.62
CA ALA A 374 24.91 9.36 -23.40
C ALA A 374 24.64 10.81 -22.92
N ALA A 375 23.45 11.09 -22.38
CA ALA A 375 23.03 12.46 -22.08
C ALA A 375 23.29 12.89 -20.63
N PHE A 376 23.44 11.95 -19.70
CA PHE A 376 23.55 12.24 -18.27
C PHE A 376 24.91 11.83 -17.70
N PRO A 377 25.54 12.69 -16.89
CA PRO A 377 26.72 12.31 -16.12
C PRO A 377 26.34 11.38 -14.96
N GLY A 378 27.32 10.62 -14.48
CA GLY A 378 27.18 9.69 -13.35
C GLY A 378 28.26 8.61 -13.41
N ALA A 379 28.68 8.14 -12.24
CA ALA A 379 29.73 7.13 -12.09
C ALA A 379 29.37 5.81 -12.80
N ASP A 380 28.07 5.47 -12.81
CA ASP A 380 27.54 4.25 -13.41
C ASP A 380 26.16 4.46 -14.07
N PRO A 381 25.60 3.43 -14.76
CA PRO A 381 24.30 3.55 -15.41
C PRO A 381 23.14 3.88 -14.45
N ALA A 382 23.18 3.44 -13.19
CA ALA A 382 22.12 3.68 -12.23
C ALA A 382 22.12 5.14 -11.74
N GLU A 383 23.28 5.73 -11.47
CA GLU A 383 23.38 7.17 -11.20
C GLU A 383 22.87 8.03 -12.36
N ARG A 384 23.25 7.68 -13.60
CA ARG A 384 22.79 8.40 -14.80
C ARG A 384 21.28 8.33 -14.96
N LEU A 385 20.69 7.17 -14.65
CA LEU A 385 19.25 6.98 -14.65
C LEU A 385 18.57 7.80 -13.54
N ARG A 386 19.08 7.79 -12.31
CA ARG A 386 18.55 8.63 -11.22
C ARG A 386 18.62 10.11 -11.55
N ALA A 387 19.73 10.58 -12.13
CA ALA A 387 19.90 11.95 -12.62
C ALA A 387 18.88 12.30 -13.72
N CYS A 388 18.58 11.36 -14.63
CA CYS A 388 17.54 11.52 -15.63
C CYS A 388 16.16 11.68 -15.01
N ILE A 389 15.79 10.81 -14.08
CA ILE A 389 14.51 10.86 -13.40
C ILE A 389 14.36 12.19 -12.65
N LYS A 390 15.42 12.62 -11.94
CA LYS A 390 15.44 13.92 -11.25
C LYS A 390 15.22 15.09 -12.21
N ARG A 391 15.91 15.12 -13.36
CA ARG A 391 15.70 16.14 -14.40
C ARG A 391 14.26 16.15 -14.90
N GLU A 392 13.69 14.99 -15.22
CA GLU A 392 12.33 14.92 -15.77
C GLU A 392 11.27 15.23 -14.73
N ARG A 393 11.52 14.94 -13.45
CA ARG A 393 10.67 15.39 -12.34
C ARG A 393 10.65 16.92 -12.30
N ASP A 394 11.82 17.55 -12.32
CA ASP A 394 11.93 19.00 -12.19
C ASP A 394 11.40 19.76 -13.42
N ARG A 395 11.60 19.20 -14.63
CA ARG A 395 11.17 19.82 -15.90
C ARG A 395 9.70 19.55 -16.23
N SER A 396 9.25 18.31 -16.06
CA SER A 396 7.99 17.82 -16.61
C SER A 396 6.95 17.53 -15.53
N GLY A 397 7.36 17.47 -14.26
CA GLY A 397 6.47 17.13 -13.14
C GLY A 397 6.08 15.65 -13.10
N ILE A 398 6.95 14.74 -13.55
CA ILE A 398 6.65 13.31 -13.54
C ILE A 398 6.31 12.84 -12.12
N GLY A 399 5.26 12.03 -12.00
CA GLY A 399 4.90 11.36 -10.74
C GLY A 399 5.15 9.86 -10.79
N TRP A 400 5.30 9.29 -11.99
CA TRP A 400 5.39 7.84 -12.20
C TRP A 400 6.58 7.49 -13.08
N VAL A 401 7.32 6.46 -12.68
CA VAL A 401 8.42 5.87 -13.46
C VAL A 401 8.18 4.36 -13.59
N LEU A 402 8.21 3.88 -14.84
CA LEU A 402 8.18 2.47 -15.18
C LEU A 402 9.53 2.04 -15.74
N LEU A 403 10.23 1.18 -15.01
CA LEU A 403 11.44 0.52 -15.45
C LEU A 403 11.05 -0.73 -16.22
N ALA A 404 10.97 -0.65 -17.55
CA ALA A 404 10.50 -1.74 -18.39
C ALA A 404 11.69 -2.52 -18.97
N GLY A 405 12.02 -3.62 -18.30
CA GLY A 405 13.11 -4.51 -18.65
C GLY A 405 13.70 -5.20 -17.42
N ASP A 406 14.30 -6.35 -17.66
CA ASP A 406 15.14 -7.04 -16.67
C ASP A 406 16.43 -6.25 -16.36
N ILE A 407 17.25 -6.73 -15.42
CA ILE A 407 18.49 -6.04 -14.98
C ILE A 407 19.48 -5.78 -16.12
N ASP A 408 19.48 -6.63 -17.15
CA ASP A 408 20.31 -6.47 -18.36
C ASP A 408 19.83 -5.34 -19.29
N HIS A 409 18.59 -4.86 -19.11
CA HIS A 409 17.97 -3.85 -19.96
C HIS A 409 17.86 -2.49 -19.27
N VAL A 410 17.56 -2.49 -17.96
CA VAL A 410 17.39 -1.29 -17.15
C VAL A 410 18.10 -1.51 -15.81
N PRO A 411 19.11 -0.69 -15.45
CA PRO A 411 19.91 -0.93 -14.26
C PRO A 411 19.07 -0.87 -12.99
N HIS A 412 19.47 -1.64 -11.98
CA HIS A 412 18.97 -1.54 -10.61
C HIS A 412 20.09 -1.00 -9.70
N ARG A 413 19.79 -0.74 -8.43
CA ARG A 413 20.80 -0.41 -7.42
C ARG A 413 20.79 -1.46 -6.32
N VAL A 414 21.97 -1.90 -5.88
CA VAL A 414 22.10 -2.64 -4.62
C VAL A 414 22.29 -1.60 -3.52
N ALA A 415 21.36 -1.55 -2.57
CA ALA A 415 21.38 -0.65 -1.42
C ALA A 415 21.29 -1.46 -0.13
N ALA A 416 22.15 -1.17 0.85
CA ALA A 416 22.30 -1.95 2.08
C ALA A 416 22.39 -3.48 1.85
N GLY A 417 23.05 -3.91 0.77
CA GLY A 417 23.21 -5.32 0.39
C GLY A 417 22.01 -5.96 -0.34
N TYR A 418 20.95 -5.20 -0.64
CA TYR A 418 19.76 -5.70 -1.33
C TYR A 418 19.53 -5.00 -2.67
N PRO A 419 19.30 -5.74 -3.75
CA PRO A 419 18.92 -5.18 -5.04
C PRO A 419 17.52 -4.54 -4.94
N GLY A 420 17.37 -3.34 -5.48
CA GLY A 420 16.11 -2.62 -5.42
C GLY A 420 16.04 -1.40 -6.33
N ASP A 421 14.83 -0.92 -6.51
CA ASP A 421 14.53 0.28 -7.30
C ASP A 421 14.15 1.49 -6.43
N LEU A 422 14.22 1.36 -5.09
CA LEU A 422 13.92 2.45 -4.14
C LEU A 422 14.85 3.65 -4.34
N TYR A 423 16.09 3.39 -4.73
CA TYR A 423 17.09 4.39 -5.15
C TYR A 423 16.59 5.36 -6.24
N TYR A 424 15.68 4.91 -7.11
CA TYR A 424 15.09 5.74 -8.15
C TYR A 424 13.82 6.48 -7.70
N SER A 425 13.27 6.11 -6.54
CA SER A 425 12.04 6.66 -5.98
C SER A 425 12.34 7.86 -5.09
N ASP A 426 13.36 7.75 -4.25
CA ASP A 426 13.90 8.85 -3.44
C ASP A 426 15.01 9.56 -4.24
N LEU A 427 14.77 10.82 -4.60
CA LEU A 427 15.65 11.62 -5.45
C LEU A 427 16.38 12.72 -4.66
N ASP A 428 16.17 12.73 -3.34
CA ASP A 428 16.79 13.64 -2.40
C ASP A 428 18.09 13.04 -1.85
N GLY A 429 18.96 13.91 -1.34
CA GLY A 429 20.26 13.51 -0.78
C GLY A 429 21.25 12.84 -1.73
N ASP A 430 22.38 12.49 -1.15
CA ASP A 430 23.38 11.58 -1.72
C ASP A 430 23.19 10.22 -1.06
N TRP A 431 23.07 9.16 -1.86
CA TRP A 431 22.86 7.79 -1.39
C TRP A 431 24.18 7.04 -1.19
N ASN A 432 25.32 7.73 -1.28
CA ASN A 432 26.67 7.21 -1.04
C ASN A 432 27.54 8.34 -0.49
N LEU A 433 27.09 8.94 0.61
CA LEU A 433 27.54 10.22 1.16
C LEU A 433 29.01 10.18 1.62
N ASP A 434 29.46 9.05 2.15
CA ASP A 434 30.85 8.82 2.58
C ASP A 434 31.79 8.43 1.42
N GLY A 435 31.22 8.21 0.23
CA GLY A 435 31.97 7.73 -0.92
C GLY A 435 32.56 6.34 -0.68
N ASP A 436 32.03 5.56 0.26
CA ASP A 436 32.56 4.26 0.64
C ASP A 436 32.13 3.13 -0.33
N GLY A 437 31.07 3.37 -1.12
CA GLY A 437 30.52 2.45 -2.12
C GLY A 437 29.34 1.62 -1.63
N THR A 438 28.90 1.83 -0.39
CA THR A 438 27.75 1.15 0.22
C THR A 438 26.55 2.07 0.20
N TRP A 439 25.60 1.78 -0.69
CA TRP A 439 24.53 2.73 -0.99
C TRP A 439 23.36 2.64 -0.01
N GLY A 440 22.85 3.79 0.42
CA GLY A 440 21.58 3.90 1.17
C GLY A 440 21.66 3.40 2.60
N GLU A 441 22.83 3.51 3.22
CA GLU A 441 23.01 3.20 4.63
C GLU A 441 22.36 4.28 5.51
N PRO A 442 21.97 3.98 6.76
CA PRO A 442 21.43 4.99 7.67
C PRO A 442 22.31 6.25 7.79
N GLU A 443 23.63 6.08 7.71
CA GLU A 443 24.66 7.13 7.75
C GLU A 443 24.60 8.09 6.56
N ASP A 444 24.06 7.67 5.41
CA ASP A 444 23.83 8.52 4.23
C ASP A 444 22.71 9.55 4.45
N GLY A 445 21.88 9.36 5.50
CA GLY A 445 20.80 10.28 5.83
C GLY A 445 19.65 10.28 4.80
N VAL A 446 19.49 9.16 4.09
CA VAL A 446 18.38 8.91 3.15
C VAL A 446 17.04 8.93 3.90
N ASP A 447 16.06 9.68 3.39
CA ASP A 447 14.77 9.84 4.09
C ASP A 447 13.71 8.81 3.68
N LEU A 448 13.92 8.11 2.54
CA LEU A 448 13.08 7.05 1.98
C LEU A 448 11.67 7.51 1.60
N TYR A 449 11.41 8.81 1.55
CA TYR A 449 10.18 9.35 1.00
C TYR A 449 10.25 9.35 -0.53
N PRO A 450 9.21 8.86 -1.22
CA PRO A 450 9.22 8.83 -2.68
C PRO A 450 9.01 10.23 -3.26
N ASP A 451 9.89 10.65 -4.16
CA ASP A 451 9.69 11.79 -5.06
C ASP A 451 8.98 11.41 -6.36
N VAL A 452 9.10 10.14 -6.75
CA VAL A 452 8.37 9.51 -7.87
C VAL A 452 7.96 8.09 -7.49
N PHE A 453 6.81 7.65 -7.97
CA PHE A 453 6.38 6.25 -7.81
C PHE A 453 7.07 5.38 -8.85
N VAL A 454 7.90 4.45 -8.40
CA VAL A 454 8.66 3.54 -9.26
C VAL A 454 8.02 2.17 -9.29
N GLY A 455 7.92 1.58 -10.48
CA GLY A 455 7.61 0.16 -10.65
C GLY A 455 8.45 -0.45 -11.76
N ARG A 456 8.74 -1.75 -11.66
CA ARG A 456 9.48 -2.50 -12.68
C ARG A 456 8.59 -3.51 -13.39
N LEU A 457 8.75 -3.62 -14.71
CA LEU A 457 8.31 -4.76 -15.50
C LEU A 457 9.56 -5.59 -15.87
N PRO A 458 9.92 -6.61 -15.07
CA PRO A 458 11.11 -7.43 -15.32
C PRO A 458 10.82 -8.38 -16.49
N VAL A 459 11.07 -7.91 -17.72
CA VAL A 459 10.80 -8.65 -18.95
C VAL A 459 12.10 -8.80 -19.75
N ALA A 460 12.38 -10.04 -20.16
CA ALA A 460 13.60 -10.38 -20.88
C ALA A 460 13.52 -10.15 -22.40
N ASP A 461 12.30 -10.10 -22.96
CA ASP A 461 12.09 -9.96 -24.40
C ASP A 461 10.77 -9.24 -24.77
N THR A 462 10.59 -9.00 -26.07
CA THR A 462 9.43 -8.29 -26.63
C THR A 462 8.13 -9.06 -26.51
N VAL A 463 8.16 -10.39 -26.41
CA VAL A 463 6.97 -11.24 -26.23
C VAL A 463 6.48 -11.12 -24.80
N ALA A 464 7.37 -11.27 -23.82
CA ALA A 464 7.08 -11.06 -22.41
C ALA A 464 6.59 -9.62 -22.14
N ALA A 465 7.25 -8.62 -22.72
CA ALA A 465 6.81 -7.23 -22.66
C ALA A 465 5.40 -7.04 -23.24
N GLY A 466 5.14 -7.57 -24.43
CA GLY A 466 3.82 -7.50 -25.06
C GLY A 466 2.72 -8.19 -24.24
N ASN A 467 3.03 -9.34 -23.61
CA ASN A 467 2.12 -10.03 -22.69
C ASN A 467 1.80 -9.17 -21.47
N ALA A 468 2.81 -8.56 -20.84
CA ALA A 468 2.61 -7.67 -19.69
C ALA A 468 1.75 -6.45 -20.05
N VAL A 469 2.07 -5.77 -21.15
CA VAL A 469 1.31 -4.61 -21.65
C VAL A 469 -0.15 -4.96 -21.91
N ARG A 470 -0.43 -6.10 -22.58
CA ARG A 470 -1.81 -6.56 -22.81
C ARG A 470 -2.57 -6.79 -21.51
N LYS A 471 -1.94 -7.41 -20.49
CA LYS A 471 -2.57 -7.61 -19.18
C LYS A 471 -2.91 -6.30 -18.48
N ILE A 472 -1.97 -5.34 -18.48
CA ILE A 472 -2.16 -4.02 -17.87
C ILE A 472 -3.32 -3.28 -18.55
N ILE A 473 -3.32 -3.20 -19.88
CA ILE A 473 -4.38 -2.52 -20.63
C ILE A 473 -5.73 -3.23 -20.43
N ALA A 474 -5.75 -4.57 -20.42
CA ALA A 474 -6.96 -5.33 -20.18
C ALA A 474 -7.54 -5.05 -18.77
N TYR A 475 -6.69 -5.01 -17.74
CA TYR A 475 -7.11 -4.67 -16.38
C TYR A 475 -7.70 -3.26 -16.32
N GLU A 476 -7.03 -2.27 -16.93
CA GLU A 476 -7.46 -0.87 -16.88
C GLU A 476 -8.67 -0.52 -17.77
N ARG A 477 -9.02 -1.38 -18.73
CA ARG A 477 -10.20 -1.22 -19.61
C ARG A 477 -11.42 -2.01 -19.13
N ALA A 478 -11.28 -2.85 -18.12
CA ALA A 478 -12.33 -3.82 -17.81
C ALA A 478 -13.51 -3.14 -17.08
N ASP A 479 -14.63 -2.95 -17.79
CA ASP A 479 -15.81 -2.26 -17.27
C ASP A 479 -16.68 -3.11 -16.32
N SER A 480 -16.52 -4.44 -16.30
CA SER A 480 -17.00 -5.38 -15.26
C SER A 480 -16.89 -6.83 -15.76
N ALA A 481 -15.85 -7.55 -15.35
CA ALA A 481 -15.64 -8.95 -15.71
C ALA A 481 -15.95 -9.90 -14.53
N GLY A 482 -16.65 -9.40 -13.50
CA GLY A 482 -17.08 -10.15 -12.32
C GLY A 482 -15.96 -10.59 -11.35
N TYR A 483 -14.69 -10.60 -11.79
CA TYR A 483 -13.56 -10.94 -10.95
C TYR A 483 -13.04 -9.75 -10.12
N GLN A 484 -13.32 -8.51 -10.56
CA GLN A 484 -12.82 -7.27 -9.94
C GLN A 484 -13.31 -7.06 -8.50
N THR A 485 -14.42 -7.69 -8.11
CA THR A 485 -14.95 -7.62 -6.74
C THR A 485 -14.48 -8.76 -5.84
N LYS A 486 -13.72 -9.72 -6.37
CA LYS A 486 -13.25 -10.90 -5.63
C LYS A 486 -11.83 -10.69 -5.11
N LEU A 487 -11.62 -11.00 -3.85
CA LEU A 487 -10.32 -11.01 -3.18
C LEU A 487 -10.00 -12.44 -2.76
N LEU A 488 -8.74 -12.84 -2.89
CA LEU A 488 -8.23 -14.12 -2.43
C LEU A 488 -7.22 -13.90 -1.29
N PHE A 489 -7.54 -14.38 -0.10
CA PHE A 489 -6.67 -14.31 1.07
C PHE A 489 -6.04 -15.67 1.34
N ILE A 490 -4.71 -15.73 1.22
CA ILE A 490 -3.91 -16.91 1.48
C ILE A 490 -3.10 -16.66 2.74
N GLY A 491 -3.29 -17.49 3.76
CA GLY A 491 -2.59 -17.37 5.04
C GLY A 491 -2.21 -18.74 5.57
N ALA A 492 -0.92 -19.04 5.62
CA ALA A 492 -0.37 -20.28 6.16
C ALA A 492 -0.03 -20.19 7.66
N ASP A 493 0.25 -21.33 8.27
CA ASP A 493 0.94 -21.42 9.55
C ASP A 493 2.44 -21.41 9.29
N LEU A 494 3.11 -20.28 9.59
CA LEU A 494 4.55 -20.14 9.33
C LEU A 494 5.39 -21.00 10.29
N ASP A 495 4.84 -21.23 11.49
CA ASP A 495 5.31 -22.07 12.58
C ASP A 495 4.10 -22.38 13.50
N ALA A 496 4.32 -23.02 14.66
CA ALA A 496 3.23 -23.41 15.57
C ALA A 496 2.50 -22.24 16.24
N GLN A 497 3.07 -21.03 16.23
CA GLN A 497 2.57 -19.85 16.95
C GLN A 497 2.20 -18.70 16.02
N THR A 498 2.51 -18.79 14.73
CA THR A 498 2.33 -17.72 13.74
C THR A 498 1.34 -18.11 12.62
N PRO A 499 0.03 -18.26 12.94
CA PRO A 499 -1.03 -18.51 11.94
C PRO A 499 -1.40 -17.22 11.22
N THR A 500 -0.92 -17.05 9.99
CA THR A 500 -1.10 -15.79 9.24
C THR A 500 -2.53 -15.58 8.72
N GLY A 501 -3.39 -16.59 8.78
CA GLY A 501 -4.83 -16.43 8.57
C GLY A 501 -5.47 -15.38 9.49
N GLN A 502 -4.97 -15.23 10.72
CA GLN A 502 -5.44 -14.19 11.66
C GLN A 502 -5.07 -12.77 11.19
N VAL A 503 -3.90 -12.63 10.54
CA VAL A 503 -3.48 -11.36 9.92
C VAL A 503 -4.43 -11.02 8.78
N LYS A 504 -4.76 -12.00 7.93
CA LYS A 504 -5.71 -11.82 6.83
C LYS A 504 -7.12 -11.44 7.33
N ASP A 505 -7.59 -12.05 8.42
CA ASP A 505 -8.87 -11.68 9.04
C ASP A 505 -8.86 -10.25 9.58
N SER A 506 -7.75 -9.81 10.16
CA SER A 506 -7.57 -8.42 10.63
C SER A 506 -7.58 -7.43 9.46
N ILE A 507 -6.88 -7.75 8.35
CA ILE A 507 -6.94 -6.94 7.12
C ILE A 507 -8.37 -6.85 6.60
N GLN A 508 -9.12 -7.95 6.58
CA GLN A 508 -10.51 -7.91 6.14
C GLN A 508 -11.34 -7.00 7.05
N ALA A 509 -11.24 -7.17 8.36
CA ALA A 509 -12.04 -6.42 9.33
C ALA A 509 -11.75 -4.91 9.29
N TRP A 510 -10.49 -4.52 9.15
CA TRP A 510 -10.07 -3.12 9.25
C TRP A 510 -10.09 -2.37 7.91
N HIS A 511 -9.85 -3.07 6.80
CA HIS A 511 -9.61 -2.43 5.51
C HIS A 511 -10.54 -2.88 4.39
N VAL A 512 -11.22 -4.02 4.51
CA VAL A 512 -12.12 -4.52 3.45
C VAL A 512 -13.58 -4.36 3.84
N ALA A 513 -13.94 -4.55 5.11
CA ALA A 513 -15.33 -4.56 5.59
C ALA A 513 -16.09 -3.23 5.36
N ALA A 514 -15.38 -2.12 5.18
CA ALA A 514 -15.97 -0.82 4.86
C ALA A 514 -16.51 -0.73 3.42
N TYR A 515 -16.08 -1.64 2.53
CA TYR A 515 -16.47 -1.64 1.11
C TYR A 515 -17.61 -2.61 0.85
N THR A 516 -18.69 -2.12 0.25
CA THR A 516 -19.82 -2.96 -0.17
C THR A 516 -19.52 -3.64 -1.51
N GLY A 517 -20.03 -4.86 -1.69
CA GLY A 517 -19.94 -5.58 -2.97
C GLY A 517 -18.64 -6.35 -3.20
N LEU A 518 -17.68 -6.31 -2.27
CA LEU A 518 -16.48 -7.16 -2.32
C LEU A 518 -16.75 -8.53 -1.69
N SER A 519 -16.21 -9.59 -2.29
CA SER A 519 -16.21 -10.94 -1.72
C SER A 519 -14.78 -11.39 -1.42
N VAL A 520 -14.59 -12.09 -0.30
CA VAL A 520 -13.28 -12.59 0.13
C VAL A 520 -13.33 -14.11 0.21
N GLU A 521 -12.54 -14.78 -0.63
CA GLU A 521 -12.23 -16.19 -0.51
C GLU A 521 -11.00 -16.37 0.38
N LYS A 522 -11.06 -17.30 1.33
CA LYS A 522 -10.00 -17.55 2.32
C LYS A 522 -9.47 -18.96 2.16
N LEU A 523 -8.16 -19.09 2.05
CA LEU A 523 -7.44 -20.35 2.03
C LEU A 523 -6.42 -20.37 3.18
N TYR A 524 -6.83 -20.94 4.31
CA TYR A 524 -5.99 -21.15 5.49
C TYR A 524 -5.97 -22.64 5.87
N PRO A 525 -5.01 -23.11 6.68
CA PRO A 525 -5.08 -24.45 7.25
C PRO A 525 -6.35 -24.71 8.08
N SER A 526 -6.89 -23.66 8.70
CA SER A 526 -8.10 -23.71 9.54
C SER A 526 -9.43 -23.61 8.80
N THR A 527 -9.42 -23.32 7.49
CA THR A 527 -10.66 -23.16 6.71
C THR A 527 -11.18 -24.49 6.17
N PRO A 528 -12.51 -24.62 5.91
CA PRO A 528 -13.07 -25.87 5.37
C PRO A 528 -12.44 -26.29 4.04
N THR A 529 -12.15 -25.33 3.18
CA THR A 529 -11.25 -25.52 2.04
C THR A 529 -9.83 -25.43 2.56
N ALA A 530 -9.19 -26.58 2.78
CA ALA A 530 -7.82 -26.60 3.29
C ALA A 530 -6.86 -25.87 2.34
N LEU A 531 -5.96 -25.07 2.91
CA LEU A 531 -4.85 -24.48 2.18
C LEU A 531 -3.96 -25.59 1.58
N GLY A 532 -3.76 -25.52 0.27
CA GLY A 532 -2.89 -26.43 -0.47
C GLY A 532 -2.68 -25.98 -1.90
N ARG A 533 -1.69 -26.56 -2.58
CA ARG A 533 -1.33 -26.23 -3.95
C ARG A 533 -2.54 -26.27 -4.89
N SER A 534 -3.33 -27.34 -4.82
CA SER A 534 -4.50 -27.51 -5.69
C SER A 534 -5.60 -26.48 -5.44
N SER A 535 -5.90 -26.15 -4.18
CA SER A 535 -6.93 -25.14 -3.85
C SER A 535 -6.47 -23.74 -4.24
N VAL A 536 -5.19 -23.41 -4.04
CA VAL A 536 -4.60 -22.13 -4.49
C VAL A 536 -4.66 -21.99 -6.01
N LEU A 537 -4.23 -23.00 -6.78
CA LEU A 537 -4.28 -22.94 -8.24
C LEU A 537 -5.72 -22.82 -8.76
N ALA A 538 -6.67 -23.56 -8.16
CA ALA A 538 -8.08 -23.47 -8.52
C ALA A 538 -8.65 -22.06 -8.28
N ALA A 539 -8.31 -21.43 -7.14
CA ALA A 539 -8.74 -20.07 -6.83
C ALA A 539 -8.12 -19.02 -7.77
N LEU A 540 -6.84 -19.19 -8.15
CA LEU A 540 -6.18 -18.35 -9.14
C LEU A 540 -6.82 -18.48 -10.53
N ASP A 541 -7.17 -19.70 -10.96
CA ASP A 541 -7.86 -20.00 -12.21
C ASP A 541 -9.30 -19.45 -12.26
N ALA A 542 -9.99 -19.44 -11.12
CA ALA A 542 -11.31 -18.83 -10.98
C ALA A 542 -11.29 -17.31 -11.21
N GLY A 543 -10.13 -16.67 -11.02
CA GLY A 543 -9.88 -15.26 -11.25
C GLY A 543 -10.38 -14.39 -10.09
N CYS A 544 -9.51 -13.51 -9.64
CA CYS A 544 -9.77 -12.54 -8.58
C CYS A 544 -9.05 -11.22 -8.88
N ASN A 545 -9.49 -10.14 -8.25
CA ASN A 545 -8.89 -8.82 -8.42
C ASN A 545 -7.57 -8.70 -7.67
N LEU A 546 -7.57 -9.16 -6.43
CA LEU A 546 -6.47 -9.00 -5.50
C LEU A 546 -6.22 -10.32 -4.79
N VAL A 547 -4.95 -10.76 -4.81
CA VAL A 547 -4.45 -11.87 -4.02
C VAL A 547 -3.61 -11.29 -2.90
N ASN A 548 -3.99 -11.54 -1.65
CA ASN A 548 -3.22 -11.15 -0.48
C ASN A 548 -2.61 -12.41 0.15
N PHE A 549 -1.29 -12.55 0.00
CA PHE A 549 -0.55 -13.77 0.30
C PHE A 549 0.28 -13.61 1.57
N SER A 550 0.35 -14.65 2.40
CA SER A 550 1.29 -14.77 3.51
C SER A 550 1.64 -16.24 3.75
N ASP A 551 2.83 -16.62 3.33
CA ASP A 551 3.46 -17.92 3.62
C ASP A 551 4.98 -17.76 3.39
N HIS A 552 5.75 -18.77 3.77
CA HIS A 552 7.12 -18.93 3.33
C HIS A 552 7.19 -18.93 1.79
N ALA A 553 8.23 -18.30 1.28
CA ALA A 553 8.49 -18.23 -0.14
C ALA A 553 10.00 -18.09 -0.36
N ASP A 554 10.41 -18.25 -1.60
CA ASP A 554 11.77 -18.07 -2.06
C ASP A 554 11.74 -17.45 -3.47
N TYR A 555 12.89 -17.07 -4.02
CA TYR A 555 13.00 -16.44 -5.35
C TYR A 555 12.33 -17.23 -6.48
N TYR A 556 12.21 -18.57 -6.32
CA TYR A 556 11.64 -19.46 -7.34
C TYR A 556 10.29 -20.09 -6.95
N SER A 557 9.74 -19.82 -5.76
CA SER A 557 8.52 -20.51 -5.32
C SER A 557 7.74 -19.79 -4.24
N MET A 558 6.41 -19.97 -4.24
CA MET A 558 5.54 -19.49 -3.17
C MET A 558 4.93 -20.67 -2.42
N GLY A 559 4.96 -20.64 -1.09
CA GLY A 559 4.33 -21.64 -0.23
C GLY A 559 2.82 -21.69 -0.40
N THR A 560 2.23 -22.86 -0.18
CA THR A 560 0.79 -23.04 -0.12
C THR A 560 0.43 -23.91 1.08
N GLY A 561 0.96 -23.56 2.25
CA GLY A 561 0.89 -24.35 3.48
C GLY A 561 2.10 -25.26 3.65
N LEU A 562 3.32 -24.74 3.47
CA LEU A 562 4.55 -25.55 3.50
C LEU A 562 4.71 -26.39 4.78
N ARG A 563 4.41 -25.80 5.95
CA ARG A 563 4.49 -26.47 7.25
C ARG A 563 3.33 -27.43 7.52
N THR A 564 2.23 -27.28 6.79
CA THR A 564 1.00 -28.08 6.94
C THR A 564 0.83 -29.09 5.81
N GLY A 565 1.87 -29.34 5.01
CA GLY A 565 1.86 -30.32 3.91
C GLY A 565 1.14 -29.85 2.64
N GLY A 566 0.75 -28.58 2.55
CA GLY A 566 0.03 -28.02 1.41
C GLY A 566 0.91 -27.75 0.17
N GLY A 567 2.24 -27.82 0.31
CA GLY A 567 3.19 -27.71 -0.80
C GLY A 567 3.53 -26.27 -1.19
N GLN A 568 3.84 -26.06 -2.48
CA GLN A 568 4.26 -24.78 -3.07
C GLN A 568 3.66 -24.63 -4.46
N ILE A 569 3.76 -23.44 -5.06
CA ILE A 569 3.57 -23.15 -6.49
C ILE A 569 4.85 -22.56 -7.10
N TYR A 570 5.05 -22.78 -8.40
CA TYR A 570 6.25 -22.41 -9.15
C TYR A 570 5.91 -21.57 -10.39
N PRO A 571 6.89 -20.90 -11.03
CA PRO A 571 6.69 -20.21 -12.31
C PRO A 571 6.03 -21.08 -13.39
N SER A 572 6.30 -22.39 -13.41
CA SER A 572 5.66 -23.33 -14.34
C SER A 572 4.14 -23.48 -14.12
N ASP A 573 3.65 -23.25 -12.90
CA ASP A 573 2.22 -23.26 -12.60
C ASP A 573 1.58 -21.95 -13.05
N ALA A 574 2.24 -20.81 -12.79
CA ALA A 574 1.79 -19.50 -13.26
C ALA A 574 1.64 -19.47 -14.80
N ALA A 575 2.55 -20.12 -15.52
CA ALA A 575 2.50 -20.25 -16.97
C ALA A 575 1.32 -21.10 -17.50
N ARG A 576 0.68 -21.91 -16.63
CA ARG A 576 -0.42 -22.81 -16.98
C ARG A 576 -1.79 -22.35 -16.46
N LEU A 577 -1.85 -21.22 -15.75
CA LEU A 577 -3.11 -20.68 -15.24
C LEU A 577 -4.09 -20.39 -16.39
N ALA A 578 -5.36 -20.74 -16.17
CA ALA A 578 -6.49 -20.59 -17.07
C ALA A 578 -7.29 -19.30 -16.82
N ASN A 579 -6.75 -18.34 -16.07
CA ASN A 579 -7.38 -17.06 -15.74
C ASN A 579 -7.18 -15.97 -16.81
N ALA A 580 -7.11 -16.36 -18.09
CA ALA A 580 -7.00 -15.43 -19.20
C ALA A 580 -8.10 -14.36 -19.14
N GLY A 581 -7.71 -13.09 -19.39
CA GLY A 581 -8.61 -11.93 -19.30
C GLY A 581 -8.99 -11.50 -17.88
N ARG A 582 -8.51 -12.19 -16.84
CA ARG A 582 -8.79 -11.90 -15.42
C ARG A 582 -7.49 -11.69 -14.62
N PRO A 583 -6.63 -10.72 -15.02
CA PRO A 583 -5.39 -10.45 -14.30
C PRO A 583 -5.64 -9.95 -12.87
N ALA A 584 -4.83 -10.41 -11.92
CA ALA A 584 -4.90 -10.02 -10.52
C ALA A 584 -3.71 -9.17 -10.09
N VAL A 585 -3.89 -8.36 -9.06
CA VAL A 585 -2.80 -7.75 -8.29
C VAL A 585 -2.41 -8.71 -7.17
N LEU A 586 -1.15 -9.15 -7.15
CA LEU A 586 -0.61 -9.98 -6.06
C LEU A 586 0.13 -9.10 -5.05
N TYR A 587 -0.37 -9.07 -3.82
CA TYR A 587 0.31 -8.50 -2.66
C TYR A 587 0.89 -9.65 -1.83
N THR A 588 2.20 -9.72 -1.71
CA THR A 588 2.90 -10.87 -1.12
C THR A 588 3.66 -10.50 0.15
N ILE A 589 3.44 -11.27 1.21
CA ILE A 589 4.26 -11.31 2.42
C ILE A 589 4.96 -12.68 2.41
N GLY A 590 6.10 -12.76 1.73
CA GLY A 590 6.90 -13.97 1.63
C GLY A 590 8.31 -13.61 1.18
N CYS A 591 9.30 -14.34 1.69
CA CYS A 591 10.71 -14.04 1.44
C CYS A 591 11.04 -14.15 -0.06
N TYR A 592 11.90 -13.26 -0.55
CA TYR A 592 12.52 -13.28 -1.89
C TYR A 592 11.61 -13.37 -3.13
N ASN A 593 10.28 -13.31 -3.01
CA ASN A 593 9.34 -13.34 -4.15
C ASN A 593 9.55 -12.22 -5.19
N GLY A 594 10.20 -11.13 -4.78
CA GLY A 594 10.54 -10.00 -5.64
C GLY A 594 12.03 -9.91 -5.98
N ALA A 595 12.85 -10.92 -5.66
CA ALA A 595 14.25 -10.97 -6.07
C ALA A 595 14.31 -11.16 -7.59
N PHE A 596 14.65 -10.10 -8.31
CA PHE A 596 14.59 -10.03 -9.77
C PHE A 596 15.97 -10.08 -10.44
N ASP A 597 17.05 -10.15 -9.66
CA ASP A 597 18.44 -10.09 -10.11
C ASP A 597 19.12 -11.47 -10.27
#